data_AF-A0A661JC67-F1
#
_entry.id   AF-A0A661JC67-F1
#
_cell.length_a   1.000
_cell.length_b   1.000
_cell.length_c   1.000
_cell.angle_alpha   90.00
_cell.angle_beta   90.00
_cell.angle_gamma   90.00
#
_symmetry.space_group_name_H-M   'P 1'
#
loop_
_entity.id
_entity.type
_entity.pdbx_description
1 polymer ?
#
loop_
_entity_poly.entity_id
_entity_poly.type
_entity_poly.pdbx_seq_one_letter_code
_entity_poly.pdbx_strand_id
1 'polypeptide(L)'
;ERRVLFFNQAAERITGYKREDVLGKDCHKAFGEPFCGEKCSFKEIPRESWKDVEYPVNFINKKGEPRRLEMKVTSMKDNAGKFVGVIAAFEDVTDLIGLKVKLGELKSFAGIIGQDPKMLQVYQQIRDVATNDYPVCITGETGTGKELVAWAIHHESRRGGGPFVPINCAALPEGILESELFGHVKGAFTGALRDKKGRFELAHKGTIFLDEIADLPKSVQAKLLRVLQEGTFERVGGEKTISVDVRIISATNHNLKHEVEKKNFREDLYYRINVVPIHLPPLRERKNDIPILVEHFLANDQKKGQKTPGISKEALSLMMNYPWPGNVRELQSALRFALVKCKGKVIKPEDLPLELRNWGKDKPSRGPSRKLDPGRVQAALARSGGNKTQAARILGVGRATLYRFLSDFPHLS
;
A
#
# COMPACT_ATOMS: atom_id res chain seq x y z
N GLU A 1 -14.84 -24.12 -23.87
CA GLU A 1 -14.88 -24.75 -22.53
C GLU A 1 -13.48 -24.76 -21.94
N ARG A 2 -13.31 -24.60 -20.62
CA ARG A 2 -11.99 -24.60 -19.95
C ARG A 2 -11.45 -26.02 -19.74
N ARG A 3 -11.54 -26.84 -20.78
CA ARG A 3 -11.24 -28.27 -20.70
C ARG A 3 -9.72 -28.49 -20.76
N VAL A 4 -9.17 -29.16 -19.77
CA VAL A 4 -7.73 -29.49 -19.76
C VAL A 4 -7.47 -30.64 -20.73
N LEU A 5 -6.74 -30.35 -21.82
CA LEU A 5 -6.42 -31.34 -22.85
C LEU A 5 -5.02 -31.96 -22.65
N PHE A 6 -4.14 -31.25 -21.97
CA PHE A 6 -2.77 -31.68 -21.70
C PHE A 6 -2.35 -31.25 -20.31
N PHE A 7 -1.62 -32.12 -19.62
CA PHE A 7 -1.10 -31.88 -18.27
C PHE A 7 0.23 -32.64 -18.13
N ASN A 8 1.36 -31.94 -17.97
CA ASN A 8 2.68 -32.59 -17.94
C ASN A 8 3.08 -33.05 -16.53
N GLN A 9 4.16 -33.83 -16.44
CA GLN A 9 4.69 -34.34 -15.17
C GLN A 9 5.18 -33.24 -14.21
N ALA A 10 5.59 -32.09 -14.73
CA ALA A 10 5.97 -30.94 -13.89
C ALA A 10 4.73 -30.37 -13.19
N ALA A 11 3.63 -30.21 -13.91
CA ALA A 11 2.36 -29.77 -13.39
C ALA A 11 1.77 -30.75 -12.35
N GLU A 12 1.92 -32.07 -12.56
CA GLU A 12 1.54 -33.08 -11.57
C GLU A 12 2.32 -32.92 -10.26
N ARG A 13 3.64 -32.69 -10.34
CA ARG A 13 4.50 -32.50 -9.17
C ARG A 13 4.15 -31.23 -8.39
N ILE A 14 3.94 -30.12 -9.09
CA ILE A 14 3.62 -28.81 -8.48
C ILE A 14 2.25 -28.85 -7.82
N THR A 15 1.24 -29.37 -8.51
CA THR A 15 -0.15 -29.33 -8.03
C THR A 15 -0.51 -30.49 -7.10
N GLY A 16 0.24 -31.60 -7.17
CA GLY A 16 -0.08 -32.85 -6.50
C GLY A 16 -1.22 -33.64 -7.15
N TYR A 17 -1.85 -33.13 -8.21
CA TYR A 17 -2.90 -33.83 -8.94
C TYR A 17 -2.28 -34.70 -10.03
N LYS A 18 -2.80 -35.92 -10.22
CA LYS A 18 -2.39 -36.76 -11.34
C LYS A 18 -3.07 -36.28 -12.62
N ARG A 19 -2.44 -36.50 -13.77
CA ARG A 19 -2.98 -36.19 -15.10
C ARG A 19 -4.38 -36.78 -15.29
N GLU A 20 -4.58 -38.01 -14.86
CA GLU A 20 -5.87 -38.72 -14.92
C GLU A 20 -6.97 -38.01 -14.11
N ASP A 21 -6.60 -37.30 -13.03
CA ASP A 21 -7.55 -36.55 -12.20
C ASP A 21 -8.02 -35.25 -12.87
N VAL A 22 -7.25 -34.71 -13.82
CA VAL A 22 -7.41 -33.36 -14.38
C VAL A 22 -7.87 -33.39 -15.84
N LEU A 23 -7.36 -34.33 -16.64
CA LEU A 23 -7.64 -34.41 -18.06
C LEU A 23 -9.14 -34.51 -18.34
N GLY A 24 -9.58 -33.72 -19.32
CA GLY A 24 -10.96 -33.67 -19.76
C GLY A 24 -11.91 -32.92 -18.82
N LYS A 25 -11.45 -32.45 -17.65
CA LYS A 25 -12.26 -31.65 -16.71
C LYS A 25 -12.06 -30.15 -16.94
N ASP A 26 -13.01 -29.37 -16.43
CA ASP A 26 -12.84 -27.92 -16.27
C ASP A 26 -11.77 -27.67 -15.19
N CYS A 27 -10.80 -26.79 -15.45
CA CYS A 27 -9.70 -26.53 -14.51
C CYS A 27 -10.19 -26.09 -13.11
N HIS A 28 -11.30 -25.35 -13.00
CA HIS A 28 -11.86 -24.95 -11.71
C HIS A 28 -12.44 -26.14 -10.93
N LYS A 29 -13.02 -27.10 -11.64
CA LYS A 29 -13.54 -28.33 -11.02
C LYS A 29 -12.40 -29.27 -10.62
N ALA A 30 -11.31 -29.28 -11.37
CA ALA A 30 -10.16 -30.12 -11.10
C ALA A 30 -9.36 -29.66 -9.87
N PHE A 31 -9.11 -28.35 -9.74
CA PHE A 31 -8.25 -27.78 -8.70
C PHE A 31 -9.00 -27.14 -7.51
N GLY A 32 -10.33 -27.15 -7.54
CA GLY A 32 -11.18 -26.50 -6.53
C GLY A 32 -11.61 -25.08 -6.94
N GLU A 33 -12.83 -24.71 -6.60
CA GLU A 33 -13.38 -23.39 -6.91
C GLU A 33 -13.23 -22.42 -5.73
N PRO A 34 -12.71 -21.19 -5.95
CA PRO A 34 -12.13 -20.66 -7.19
C PRO A 34 -10.63 -20.94 -7.33
N PHE A 35 -10.20 -21.52 -8.46
CA PHE A 35 -8.76 -21.67 -8.80
C PHE A 35 -8.18 -20.34 -9.34
N CYS A 36 -8.61 -19.89 -10.52
CA CYS A 36 -8.27 -18.55 -11.06
C CYS A 36 -9.43 -17.54 -10.94
N GLY A 37 -10.46 -17.85 -10.13
CA GLY A 37 -11.66 -17.02 -9.91
C GLY A 37 -12.55 -16.71 -11.11
N GLU A 38 -13.39 -15.69 -10.98
CA GLU A 38 -14.38 -15.30 -12.00
C GLU A 38 -13.71 -14.66 -13.22
N LYS A 39 -12.56 -14.00 -13.04
CA LYS A 39 -11.74 -13.39 -14.11
C LYS A 39 -10.82 -14.40 -14.79
N CYS A 40 -11.33 -15.58 -15.13
CA CYS A 40 -10.59 -16.50 -15.99
C CYS A 40 -10.39 -15.82 -17.35
N SER A 41 -9.14 -15.51 -17.72
CA SER A 41 -8.78 -14.86 -18.99
C SER A 41 -9.26 -15.61 -20.24
N PHE A 42 -9.78 -16.83 -20.06
CA PHE A 42 -10.37 -17.67 -21.10
C PHE A 42 -11.88 -17.47 -21.32
N LYS A 43 -12.64 -16.95 -20.34
CA LYS A 43 -14.12 -16.87 -20.43
C LYS A 43 -14.62 -15.51 -20.92
N GLU A 44 -13.92 -14.43 -20.63
CA GLU A 44 -14.43 -13.05 -20.80
C GLU A 44 -13.84 -12.29 -22.00
N ILE A 45 -12.85 -12.86 -22.70
CA ILE A 45 -12.15 -12.17 -23.79
C ILE A 45 -12.61 -12.77 -25.14
N PRO A 46 -13.04 -11.95 -26.12
CA PRO A 46 -13.29 -12.40 -27.49
C PRO A 46 -12.05 -13.10 -28.05
N ARG A 47 -12.23 -14.26 -28.69
CA ARG A 47 -11.14 -15.15 -29.15
C ARG A 47 -10.13 -14.46 -30.08
N GLU A 48 -10.55 -13.40 -30.77
CA GLU A 48 -9.76 -12.61 -31.72
C GLU A 48 -8.86 -11.56 -31.05
N SER A 49 -9.13 -11.20 -29.79
CA SER A 49 -8.43 -10.14 -29.04
C SER A 49 -7.49 -10.68 -27.95
N TRP A 50 -7.23 -11.99 -27.97
CA TRP A 50 -6.48 -12.66 -26.92
C TRP A 50 -4.99 -12.27 -26.98
N LYS A 51 -4.48 -11.76 -25.86
CA LYS A 51 -3.06 -11.44 -25.64
C LYS A 51 -2.53 -12.34 -24.54
N ASP A 52 -1.23 -12.62 -24.59
CA ASP A 52 -0.55 -13.32 -23.51
C ASP A 52 -0.75 -12.58 -22.19
N VAL A 53 -1.14 -13.33 -21.15
CA VAL A 53 -1.43 -12.78 -19.83
C VAL A 53 -0.56 -13.48 -18.79
N GLU A 54 0.04 -12.69 -17.91
CA GLU A 54 0.76 -13.16 -16.74
C GLU A 54 0.03 -12.69 -15.48
N TYR A 55 -0.24 -13.61 -14.55
CA TYR A 55 -0.91 -13.33 -13.28
C TYR A 55 -0.55 -14.39 -12.23
N PRO A 56 -0.49 -14.04 -10.94
CA PRO A 56 -0.28 -15.05 -9.92
C PRO A 56 -1.57 -15.81 -9.60
N VAL A 57 -1.42 -17.06 -9.17
CA VAL A 57 -2.52 -17.92 -8.73
C VAL A 57 -2.18 -18.51 -7.37
N ASN A 58 -3.02 -18.21 -6.38
CA ASN A 58 -2.95 -18.82 -5.06
C ASN A 58 -3.99 -19.93 -4.96
N PHE A 59 -3.55 -21.16 -4.70
CA PHE A 59 -4.45 -22.30 -4.58
C PHE A 59 -3.97 -23.27 -3.51
N ILE A 60 -4.83 -24.22 -3.14
CA ILE A 60 -4.49 -25.31 -2.22
C ILE A 60 -4.16 -26.53 -3.07
N ASN A 61 -2.96 -27.08 -2.91
CA ASN A 61 -2.59 -28.30 -3.61
C ASN A 61 -3.34 -29.52 -3.07
N LYS A 62 -3.19 -30.69 -3.72
CA LYS A 62 -3.88 -31.93 -3.29
C LYS A 62 -3.56 -32.37 -1.85
N LYS A 63 -2.45 -31.90 -1.27
CA LYS A 63 -2.02 -32.18 0.10
C LYS A 63 -2.61 -31.20 1.14
N GLY A 64 -3.39 -30.20 0.72
CA GLY A 64 -3.91 -29.18 1.62
C GLY A 64 -2.96 -28.00 1.85
N GLU A 65 -1.85 -27.93 1.14
CA GLU A 65 -0.83 -26.89 1.33
C GLU A 65 -1.12 -25.68 0.42
N PRO A 66 -1.05 -24.44 0.93
CA PRO A 66 -1.18 -23.25 0.11
C PRO A 66 0.06 -23.09 -0.79
N ARG A 67 -0.18 -22.85 -2.08
CA ARG A 67 0.85 -22.65 -3.09
C ARG A 67 0.58 -21.38 -3.88
N ARG A 68 1.64 -20.61 -4.16
CA ARG A 68 1.64 -19.40 -5.00
C ARG A 68 2.35 -19.70 -6.30
N LEU A 69 1.58 -19.71 -7.39
CA LEU A 69 2.08 -19.90 -8.73
C LEU A 69 2.20 -18.56 -9.46
N GLU A 70 3.23 -18.39 -10.28
CA GLU A 70 3.22 -17.39 -11.35
C GLU A 70 2.71 -18.07 -12.62
N MET A 71 1.54 -17.67 -13.11
CA MET A 71 0.88 -18.25 -14.29
C MET A 71 1.13 -17.36 -15.51
N LYS A 72 1.60 -17.98 -16.59
CA LYS A 72 1.68 -17.39 -17.92
C LYS A 72 0.76 -18.16 -18.85
N VAL A 73 -0.21 -17.46 -19.44
CA VAL A 73 -1.12 -18.05 -20.41
C VAL A 73 -0.79 -17.45 -21.78
N THR A 74 -0.59 -18.31 -22.79
CA THR A 74 -0.29 -17.93 -24.18
C THR A 74 -1.30 -18.57 -25.14
N SER A 75 -1.68 -17.87 -26.22
CA SER A 75 -2.66 -18.41 -27.19
C SER A 75 -2.02 -19.44 -28.12
N MET A 76 -2.80 -20.45 -28.51
CA MET A 76 -2.47 -21.40 -29.56
C MET A 76 -3.32 -21.16 -30.79
N LYS A 77 -2.67 -21.12 -31.95
CA LYS A 77 -3.30 -21.03 -33.26
C LYS A 77 -2.92 -22.25 -34.10
N ASP A 78 -3.81 -22.66 -34.99
CA ASP A 78 -3.48 -23.67 -36.00
C ASP A 78 -2.62 -23.07 -37.12
N ASN A 79 -2.27 -23.91 -38.10
CA ASN A 79 -1.48 -23.50 -39.27
C ASN A 79 -2.19 -22.44 -40.15
N ALA A 80 -3.51 -22.27 -40.01
CA ALA A 80 -4.30 -21.25 -40.69
C ALA A 80 -4.45 -19.97 -39.85
N GLY A 81 -3.80 -19.88 -38.68
CA GLY A 81 -3.86 -18.73 -37.79
C GLY A 81 -5.14 -18.65 -36.95
N LYS A 82 -5.99 -19.67 -37.00
CA LYS A 82 -7.24 -19.71 -36.24
C LYS A 82 -6.96 -20.14 -34.80
N PHE A 83 -7.58 -19.46 -33.83
CA PHE A 83 -7.45 -19.77 -32.42
C PHE A 83 -7.99 -21.17 -32.10
N VAL A 84 -7.16 -22.00 -31.48
CA VAL A 84 -7.48 -23.38 -31.08
C VAL A 84 -7.60 -23.52 -29.55
N GLY A 85 -6.83 -22.74 -28.79
CA GLY A 85 -6.84 -22.82 -27.33
C GLY A 85 -5.74 -21.98 -26.69
N VAL A 86 -5.35 -22.36 -25.47
CA VAL A 86 -4.30 -21.67 -24.71
C VAL A 86 -3.35 -22.67 -24.05
N ILE A 87 -2.09 -22.28 -23.89
CA ILE A 87 -1.11 -22.97 -23.04
C ILE A 87 -1.00 -22.17 -21.76
N ALA A 88 -1.26 -22.83 -20.63
CA ALA A 88 -1.01 -22.30 -19.30
C ALA A 88 0.29 -22.91 -18.77
N ALA A 89 1.35 -22.10 -18.69
CA ALA A 89 2.61 -22.45 -18.05
C ALA A 89 2.65 -21.80 -16.66
N PHE A 90 3.17 -22.49 -15.66
CA PHE A 90 3.26 -21.94 -14.32
C PHE A 90 4.46 -22.45 -13.54
N GLU A 91 4.94 -21.60 -12.64
CA GLU A 91 6.06 -21.88 -11.74
C GLU A 91 5.61 -21.73 -10.28
N ASP A 92 5.99 -22.67 -9.41
CA ASP A 92 5.78 -22.52 -7.96
C ASP A 92 6.86 -21.61 -7.37
N VAL A 93 6.43 -20.42 -6.91
CA VAL A 93 7.31 -19.40 -6.32
C VAL A 93 7.10 -19.27 -4.81
N THR A 94 6.37 -20.19 -4.18
CA THR A 94 5.99 -20.15 -2.76
C THR A 94 7.22 -20.00 -1.86
N ASP A 95 8.20 -20.88 -2.06
CA ASP A 95 9.41 -20.92 -1.25
C ASP A 95 10.39 -19.81 -1.64
N LEU A 96 10.50 -19.49 -2.94
CA LEU A 96 11.38 -18.44 -3.45
C LEU A 96 11.03 -17.07 -2.86
N ILE A 97 9.74 -16.73 -2.78
CA ILE A 97 9.31 -15.47 -2.17
C ILE A 97 9.55 -15.49 -0.66
N GLY A 98 9.27 -16.61 0.01
CA GLY A 98 9.55 -16.74 1.44
C GLY A 98 11.03 -16.58 1.78
N LEU A 99 11.90 -17.15 0.95
CA LEU A 99 13.34 -17.00 1.08
C LEU A 99 13.78 -15.56 0.83
N LYS A 100 13.30 -14.92 -0.24
CA LYS A 100 13.63 -13.51 -0.52
C LYS A 100 13.19 -12.54 0.57
N VAL A 101 12.03 -12.78 1.19
CA VAL A 101 11.57 -12.01 2.37
C VAL A 101 12.52 -12.22 3.54
N LYS A 102 12.89 -13.47 3.85
CA LYS A 102 13.82 -13.80 4.96
C LYS A 102 15.24 -13.27 4.74
N LEU A 103 15.70 -13.24 3.49
CA LEU A 103 17.01 -12.70 3.10
C LEU A 103 17.01 -11.16 2.96
N GLY A 104 15.83 -10.52 2.99
CA GLY A 104 15.71 -9.07 2.79
C GLY A 104 16.03 -8.60 1.37
N GLU A 105 15.96 -9.49 0.39
CA GLU A 105 16.26 -9.20 -1.02
C GLU A 105 15.03 -8.74 -1.81
N LEU A 106 13.85 -8.81 -1.20
CA LEU A 106 12.59 -8.44 -1.83
C LEU A 106 12.43 -6.91 -1.84
N LYS A 107 12.49 -6.30 -3.04
CA LYS A 107 12.28 -4.85 -3.23
C LYS A 107 10.83 -4.46 -3.52
N SER A 108 10.02 -5.45 -3.90
CA SER A 108 8.60 -5.25 -4.19
C SER A 108 7.78 -6.52 -3.95
N PHE A 109 6.54 -6.34 -3.53
CA PHE A 109 5.59 -7.43 -3.30
C PHE A 109 4.18 -6.97 -3.66
N ALA A 110 3.50 -7.67 -4.56
CA ALA A 110 2.12 -7.38 -4.98
C ALA A 110 1.88 -5.88 -5.30
N GLY A 111 2.82 -5.24 -5.99
CA GLY A 111 2.75 -3.81 -6.34
C GLY A 111 3.18 -2.83 -5.25
N ILE A 112 3.45 -3.30 -4.03
CA ILE A 112 4.02 -2.50 -2.93
C ILE A 112 5.53 -2.47 -3.08
N ILE A 113 6.13 -1.28 -2.93
CA ILE A 113 7.58 -1.07 -3.03
C ILE A 113 8.16 -0.81 -1.65
N GLY A 114 9.25 -1.50 -1.33
CA GLY A 114 9.95 -1.38 -0.05
C GLY A 114 10.92 -2.53 0.18
N GLN A 115 11.99 -2.26 0.92
CA GLN A 115 13.00 -3.22 1.37
C GLN A 115 13.32 -3.05 2.87
N ASP A 116 12.80 -1.99 3.51
CA ASP A 116 12.99 -1.78 4.93
C ASP A 116 12.46 -2.97 5.75
N PRO A 117 13.16 -3.40 6.82
CA PRO A 117 12.72 -4.54 7.63
C PRO A 117 11.27 -4.44 8.11
N LYS A 118 10.76 -3.23 8.38
CA LYS A 118 9.35 -3.04 8.75
C LYS A 118 8.40 -3.37 7.60
N MET A 119 8.76 -3.07 6.36
CA MET A 119 7.97 -3.44 5.19
C MET A 119 8.04 -4.94 4.89
N LEU A 120 9.20 -5.57 5.11
CA LEU A 120 9.33 -7.03 4.98
C LEU A 120 8.43 -7.78 5.96
N GLN A 121 8.27 -7.26 7.18
CA GLN A 121 7.29 -7.78 8.15
C GLN A 121 5.86 -7.64 7.64
N VAL A 122 5.50 -6.49 7.06
CA VAL A 122 4.18 -6.31 6.43
C VAL A 122 3.96 -7.31 5.30
N TYR A 123 4.98 -7.59 4.46
CA TYR A 123 4.87 -8.60 3.41
C TYR A 123 4.60 -10.00 3.96
N GLN A 124 5.28 -10.37 5.05
CA GLN A 124 5.03 -11.64 5.73
C GLN A 124 3.61 -11.71 6.28
N GLN A 125 3.14 -10.65 6.96
CA GLN A 125 1.77 -10.59 7.47
C GLN A 125 0.72 -10.71 6.36
N ILE A 126 0.92 -10.06 5.21
CA ILE A 126 0.02 -10.18 4.05
C ILE A 126 -0.07 -11.65 3.62
N ARG A 127 1.06 -12.36 3.54
CA ARG A 127 1.08 -13.78 3.15
C ARG A 127 0.38 -14.67 4.15
N ASP A 128 0.62 -14.47 5.43
CA ASP A 128 0.01 -15.27 6.50
C ASP A 128 -1.52 -15.11 6.46
N VAL A 129 -1.98 -13.87 6.30
CA VAL A 129 -3.39 -13.49 6.29
C VAL A 129 -4.10 -13.85 4.98
N ALA A 130 -3.37 -13.95 3.87
CA ALA A 130 -3.94 -14.36 2.59
C ALA A 130 -4.48 -15.81 2.58
N THR A 131 -3.99 -16.66 3.49
CA THR A 131 -4.39 -18.08 3.57
C THR A 131 -5.78 -18.32 4.19
N ASN A 132 -6.37 -17.29 4.81
CA ASN A 132 -7.64 -17.36 5.52
C ASN A 132 -8.55 -16.15 5.20
N ASP A 133 -9.81 -16.23 5.62
CA ASP A 133 -10.83 -15.20 5.37
C ASP A 133 -11.12 -14.33 6.60
N TYR A 134 -10.25 -14.34 7.62
CA TYR A 134 -10.48 -13.51 8.81
C TYR A 134 -10.49 -12.01 8.46
N PRO A 135 -11.33 -11.20 9.15
CA PRO A 135 -11.32 -9.75 9.02
C PRO A 135 -9.94 -9.15 9.33
N VAL A 136 -9.52 -8.23 8.47
CA VAL A 136 -8.22 -7.55 8.61
C VAL A 136 -8.46 -6.07 8.87
N CYS A 137 -7.71 -5.51 9.83
CA CYS A 137 -7.71 -4.07 10.09
C CYS A 137 -6.33 -3.47 9.82
N ILE A 138 -6.26 -2.61 8.80
CA ILE A 138 -5.04 -1.96 8.36
C ILE A 138 -4.97 -0.58 9.01
N THR A 139 -4.01 -0.38 9.91
CA THR A 139 -3.78 0.91 10.57
C THR A 139 -2.57 1.61 9.97
N GLY A 140 -2.62 2.93 9.88
CA GLY A 140 -1.47 3.72 9.43
C GLY A 140 -1.87 5.11 8.97
N GLU A 141 -0.89 6.01 8.97
CA GLU A 141 -1.11 7.39 8.57
C GLU A 141 -1.61 7.52 7.12
N THR A 142 -2.27 8.63 6.83
CA THR A 142 -2.72 8.95 5.49
C THR A 142 -1.54 9.02 4.52
N GLY A 143 -1.70 8.44 3.33
CA GLY A 143 -0.67 8.43 2.29
C GLY A 143 0.41 7.35 2.43
N THR A 144 0.29 6.40 3.38
CA THR A 144 1.24 5.28 3.54
C THR A 144 1.04 4.14 2.53
N GLY A 145 -0.15 4.04 1.91
CA GLY A 145 -0.48 3.01 0.92
C GLY A 145 -1.41 1.89 1.44
N LYS A 146 -2.28 2.16 2.42
CA LYS A 146 -3.23 1.18 2.99
C LYS A 146 -4.06 0.43 1.94
N GLU A 147 -4.52 1.13 0.90
CA GLU A 147 -5.27 0.54 -0.21
C GLU A 147 -4.45 -0.51 -1.00
N LEU A 148 -3.15 -0.26 -1.23
CA LEU A 148 -2.28 -1.23 -1.89
C LEU A 148 -2.10 -2.50 -1.04
N VAL A 149 -2.03 -2.35 0.28
CA VAL A 149 -1.97 -3.49 1.20
C VAL A 149 -3.29 -4.27 1.18
N ALA A 150 -4.44 -3.59 1.20
CA ALA A 150 -5.73 -4.26 1.07
C ALA A 150 -5.87 -5.02 -0.25
N TRP A 151 -5.43 -4.41 -1.35
CA TRP A 151 -5.41 -5.03 -2.67
C TRP A 151 -4.47 -6.23 -2.69
N ALA A 152 -3.28 -6.12 -2.12
CA ALA A 152 -2.32 -7.23 -2.02
C ALA A 152 -2.91 -8.40 -1.22
N ILE A 153 -3.56 -8.16 -0.07
CA ILE A 153 -4.21 -9.21 0.71
C ILE A 153 -5.30 -9.91 -0.09
N HIS A 154 -6.14 -9.16 -0.78
CA HIS A 154 -7.19 -9.73 -1.63
C HIS A 154 -6.57 -10.58 -2.75
N HIS A 155 -5.66 -10.00 -3.53
CA HIS A 155 -5.01 -10.62 -4.67
C HIS A 155 -4.22 -11.88 -4.30
N GLU A 156 -3.57 -11.87 -3.14
CA GLU A 156 -2.83 -13.01 -2.63
C GLU A 156 -3.71 -14.10 -2.01
N SER A 157 -5.00 -13.81 -1.78
CA SER A 157 -5.92 -14.76 -1.16
C SER A 157 -6.59 -15.70 -2.14
N ARG A 158 -7.28 -16.71 -1.59
CA ARG A 158 -8.18 -17.60 -2.35
C ARG A 158 -9.28 -16.83 -3.09
N ARG A 159 -9.60 -15.61 -2.66
CA ARG A 159 -10.61 -14.74 -3.27
C ARG A 159 -10.03 -13.77 -4.31
N GLY A 160 -8.73 -13.84 -4.62
CA GLY A 160 -8.05 -12.89 -5.51
C GLY A 160 -8.57 -12.85 -6.95
N GLY A 161 -9.27 -13.90 -7.40
CA GLY A 161 -9.98 -13.90 -8.68
C GLY A 161 -11.46 -13.48 -8.61
N GLY A 162 -11.98 -13.16 -7.42
CA GLY A 162 -13.32 -12.60 -7.20
C GLY A 162 -13.33 -11.06 -7.27
N PRO A 163 -14.48 -10.42 -6.99
CA PRO A 163 -14.57 -8.97 -6.97
C PRO A 163 -13.80 -8.36 -5.79
N PHE A 164 -13.09 -7.26 -6.03
CA PHE A 164 -12.55 -6.37 -5.00
C PHE A 164 -13.33 -5.06 -5.05
N VAL A 165 -14.09 -4.76 -4.00
CA VAL A 165 -15.00 -3.60 -3.97
C VAL A 165 -14.53 -2.61 -2.91
N PRO A 166 -13.75 -1.57 -3.29
CA PRO A 166 -13.35 -0.53 -2.37
C PRO A 166 -14.48 0.49 -2.17
N ILE A 167 -14.58 0.99 -0.94
CA ILE A 167 -15.41 2.14 -0.58
C ILE A 167 -14.71 2.96 0.50
N ASN A 168 -14.70 4.28 0.33
CA ASN A 168 -14.21 5.20 1.33
C ASN A 168 -15.39 5.72 2.16
N CYS A 169 -15.39 5.41 3.46
CA CYS A 169 -16.48 5.72 4.36
C CYS A 169 -16.56 7.21 4.72
N ALA A 170 -15.43 7.93 4.71
CA ALA A 170 -15.37 9.36 5.01
C ALA A 170 -15.84 10.25 3.84
N ALA A 171 -15.90 9.72 2.62
CA ALA A 171 -16.21 10.50 1.43
C ALA A 171 -17.72 10.75 1.19
N LEU A 172 -18.60 10.08 1.93
CA LEU A 172 -20.04 10.07 1.66
C LEU A 172 -20.87 10.49 2.89
N PRO A 173 -21.93 11.29 2.72
CA PRO A 173 -22.92 11.53 3.78
C PRO A 173 -23.59 10.24 4.23
N GLU A 174 -24.04 10.18 5.50
CA GLU A 174 -24.58 8.98 6.14
C GLU A 174 -25.63 8.22 5.31
N GLY A 175 -26.69 8.90 4.84
CA GLY A 175 -27.76 8.24 4.07
C GLY A 175 -27.28 7.71 2.70
N ILE A 176 -26.31 8.38 2.08
CA ILE A 176 -25.72 7.94 0.81
C ILE A 176 -24.79 6.75 1.07
N LEU A 177 -24.00 6.79 2.14
CA LEU A 177 -23.10 5.71 2.54
C LEU A 177 -23.87 4.42 2.83
N GLU A 178 -24.97 4.51 3.58
CA GLU A 178 -25.83 3.37 3.88
C GLU A 178 -26.40 2.74 2.60
N SER A 179 -26.91 3.59 1.70
CA SER A 179 -27.44 3.21 0.39
C SER A 179 -26.36 2.62 -0.55
N GLU A 180 -25.12 3.11 -0.50
CA GLU A 180 -24.00 2.53 -1.26
C GLU A 180 -23.61 1.16 -0.71
N LEU A 181 -23.50 1.00 0.61
CA LEU A 181 -23.07 -0.26 1.23
C LEU A 181 -24.11 -1.37 1.07
N PHE A 182 -25.36 -1.08 1.42
CA PHE A 182 -26.43 -2.09 1.51
C PHE A 182 -27.43 -2.03 0.36
N GLY A 183 -27.38 -1.01 -0.50
CA GLY A 183 -28.37 -0.84 -1.57
C GLY A 183 -29.69 -0.30 -1.07
N HIS A 184 -30.60 -0.03 -1.99
CA HIS A 184 -31.94 0.47 -1.69
C HIS A 184 -32.98 -0.08 -2.66
N VAL A 185 -34.23 -0.10 -2.21
CA VAL A 185 -35.39 -0.33 -3.07
C VAL A 185 -35.93 1.00 -3.58
N LYS A 186 -36.64 0.97 -4.72
CA LYS A 186 -37.35 2.14 -5.26
C LYS A 186 -38.28 2.73 -4.20
N GLY A 187 -38.21 4.04 -4.00
CA GLY A 187 -39.06 4.77 -3.05
C GLY A 187 -38.54 4.81 -1.60
N ALA A 188 -37.37 4.24 -1.30
CA ALA A 188 -36.81 4.24 0.05
C ALA A 188 -36.48 5.64 0.61
N PHE A 189 -36.17 6.61 -0.26
CA PHE A 189 -35.93 8.01 0.09
C PHE A 189 -36.16 8.91 -1.15
N THR A 190 -36.15 10.23 -0.96
CA THR A 190 -36.28 11.21 -2.03
C THR A 190 -35.12 11.07 -3.03
N GLY A 191 -35.42 10.65 -4.27
CA GLY A 191 -34.42 10.36 -5.30
C GLY A 191 -34.12 8.86 -5.53
N ALA A 192 -34.72 7.96 -4.76
CA ALA A 192 -34.66 6.51 -5.00
C ALA A 192 -35.57 6.09 -6.17
N LEU A 193 -35.20 6.48 -7.41
CA LEU A 193 -36.00 6.28 -8.62
C LEU A 193 -36.08 4.80 -9.07
N ARG A 194 -35.10 3.99 -8.67
CA ARG A 194 -34.99 2.57 -9.01
C ARG A 194 -34.32 1.79 -7.88
N ASP A 195 -34.46 0.47 -7.92
CA ASP A 195 -33.67 -0.42 -7.09
C ASP A 195 -32.18 -0.32 -7.43
N LYS A 196 -31.34 -0.37 -6.39
CA LYS A 196 -29.88 -0.38 -6.52
C LYS A 196 -29.26 -1.42 -5.60
N LYS A 197 -28.37 -2.24 -6.17
CA LYS A 197 -27.55 -3.20 -5.40
C LYS A 197 -26.50 -2.46 -4.57
N GLY A 198 -26.30 -2.91 -3.34
CA GLY A 198 -25.23 -2.41 -2.45
C GLY A 198 -23.86 -2.99 -2.78
N ARG A 199 -22.80 -2.37 -2.25
CA ARG A 199 -21.41 -2.86 -2.36
C ARG A 199 -21.25 -4.25 -1.78
N PHE A 200 -21.97 -4.62 -0.72
CA PHE A 200 -21.93 -5.99 -0.19
C PHE A 200 -22.44 -7.04 -1.19
N GLU A 201 -23.50 -6.73 -1.95
CA GLU A 201 -23.96 -7.64 -3.02
C GLU A 201 -22.94 -7.74 -4.15
N LEU A 202 -22.32 -6.61 -4.51
CA LEU A 202 -21.30 -6.56 -5.57
C LEU A 202 -19.99 -7.27 -5.16
N ALA A 203 -19.72 -7.37 -3.85
CA ALA A 203 -18.55 -8.03 -3.29
C ALA A 203 -18.77 -9.52 -2.99
N HIS A 204 -19.94 -10.08 -3.29
CA HIS A 204 -20.26 -11.47 -3.03
C HIS A 204 -19.22 -12.42 -3.66
N LYS A 205 -18.74 -13.41 -2.89
CA LYS A 205 -17.62 -14.32 -3.20
C LYS A 205 -16.26 -13.64 -3.40
N GLY A 206 -16.16 -12.37 -3.04
CA GLY A 206 -14.95 -11.56 -3.15
C GLY A 206 -14.60 -10.87 -1.83
N THR A 207 -14.12 -9.63 -1.94
CA THR A 207 -13.64 -8.85 -0.81
C THR A 207 -14.19 -7.43 -0.89
N ILE A 208 -14.71 -6.92 0.23
CA ILE A 208 -15.02 -5.51 0.40
C ILE A 208 -13.90 -4.83 1.18
N PHE A 209 -13.46 -3.68 0.70
CA PHE A 209 -12.46 -2.85 1.36
C PHE A 209 -13.11 -1.58 1.89
N LEU A 210 -13.12 -1.41 3.21
CA LEU A 210 -13.71 -0.28 3.93
C LEU A 210 -12.58 0.67 4.36
N ASP A 211 -12.34 1.72 3.57
CA ASP A 211 -11.34 2.74 3.90
C ASP A 211 -11.93 3.81 4.83
N GLU A 212 -11.09 4.28 5.76
CA GLU A 212 -11.46 5.19 6.85
C GLU A 212 -12.67 4.70 7.67
N ILE A 213 -12.61 3.46 8.14
CA ILE A 213 -13.72 2.81 8.86
C ILE A 213 -14.10 3.48 10.18
N ALA A 214 -13.19 4.24 10.79
CA ALA A 214 -13.46 4.99 12.02
C ALA A 214 -14.55 6.05 11.82
N ASP A 215 -14.75 6.53 10.58
CA ASP A 215 -15.74 7.56 10.24
C ASP A 215 -17.14 6.99 9.94
N LEU A 216 -17.37 5.70 10.19
CA LEU A 216 -18.69 5.09 10.01
C LEU A 216 -19.73 5.68 10.98
N PRO A 217 -20.90 6.13 10.50
CA PRO A 217 -22.03 6.49 11.37
C PRO A 217 -22.50 5.30 12.21
N LYS A 218 -22.99 5.55 13.45
CA LYS A 218 -23.41 4.48 14.38
C LYS A 218 -24.51 3.56 13.83
N SER A 219 -25.43 4.12 13.05
CA SER A 219 -26.49 3.39 12.35
C SER A 219 -25.90 2.33 11.39
N VAL A 220 -24.92 2.74 10.59
CA VAL A 220 -24.19 1.91 9.64
C VAL A 220 -23.33 0.88 10.36
N GLN A 221 -22.68 1.26 11.48
CA GLN A 221 -21.92 0.32 12.31
C GLN A 221 -22.80 -0.85 12.80
N ALA A 222 -24.05 -0.59 13.21
CA ALA A 222 -24.98 -1.63 13.65
C ALA A 222 -25.34 -2.61 12.52
N LYS A 223 -25.55 -2.10 11.29
CA LYS A 223 -25.82 -2.95 10.12
C LYS A 223 -24.60 -3.74 9.68
N LEU A 224 -23.43 -3.12 9.67
CA LEU A 224 -22.16 -3.78 9.37
C LEU A 224 -21.89 -4.93 10.34
N LEU A 225 -22.18 -4.72 11.62
CA LEU A 225 -22.07 -5.76 12.63
C LEU A 225 -22.90 -6.98 12.23
N ARG A 226 -24.17 -6.81 11.84
CA ARG A 226 -25.03 -7.93 11.40
C ARG A 226 -24.43 -8.69 10.21
N VAL A 227 -23.88 -7.98 9.21
CA VAL A 227 -23.21 -8.64 8.08
C VAL A 227 -22.02 -9.49 8.55
N LEU A 228 -21.22 -8.98 9.49
CA LEU A 228 -20.09 -9.70 10.08
C LEU A 228 -20.50 -10.91 10.95
N GLN A 229 -21.73 -10.95 11.47
CA GLN A 229 -22.19 -12.07 12.31
C GLN A 229 -22.96 -13.12 11.54
N GLU A 230 -23.89 -12.69 10.70
CA GLU A 230 -24.89 -13.54 10.08
C GLU A 230 -24.64 -13.72 8.57
N GLY A 231 -23.77 -12.90 7.97
CA GLY A 231 -23.58 -12.88 6.52
C GLY A 231 -24.83 -12.38 5.79
N THR A 232 -25.70 -11.62 6.46
CA THR A 232 -26.98 -11.16 5.92
C THR A 232 -27.23 -9.68 6.18
N PHE A 233 -27.99 -9.03 5.30
CA PHE A 233 -28.52 -7.68 5.50
C PHE A 233 -29.79 -7.44 4.70
N GLU A 234 -30.42 -6.29 4.93
CA GLU A 234 -31.58 -5.79 4.18
C GLU A 234 -31.22 -4.49 3.46
N ARG A 235 -31.79 -4.29 2.28
CA ARG A 235 -31.67 -3.02 1.56
C ARG A 235 -32.39 -1.91 2.32
N VAL A 236 -31.94 -0.68 2.15
CA VAL A 236 -32.64 0.49 2.71
C VAL A 236 -34.06 0.53 2.14
N GLY A 237 -35.05 0.58 3.04
CA GLY A 237 -36.49 0.59 2.72
C GLY A 237 -37.06 -0.76 2.27
N GLY A 238 -36.27 -1.84 2.29
CA GLY A 238 -36.72 -3.18 1.90
C GLY A 238 -36.75 -4.15 3.08
N GLU A 239 -37.61 -5.16 3.01
CA GLU A 239 -37.76 -6.20 4.05
C GLU A 239 -37.09 -7.53 3.65
N LYS A 240 -36.57 -7.62 2.41
CA LYS A 240 -35.94 -8.84 1.91
C LYS A 240 -34.54 -8.97 2.48
N THR A 241 -34.32 -10.00 3.30
CA THR A 241 -33.00 -10.42 3.74
C THR A 241 -32.18 -10.98 2.58
N ILE A 242 -30.95 -10.50 2.43
CA ILE A 242 -29.99 -10.89 1.40
C ILE A 242 -28.78 -11.52 2.11
N SER A 243 -28.42 -12.75 1.73
CA SER A 243 -27.22 -13.42 2.22
C SER A 243 -26.04 -13.19 1.28
N VAL A 244 -24.88 -12.87 1.86
CA VAL A 244 -23.62 -12.65 1.16
C VAL A 244 -22.45 -13.32 1.86
N ASP A 245 -21.56 -13.93 1.09
CA ASP A 245 -20.25 -14.41 1.54
C ASP A 245 -19.19 -13.40 1.07
N VAL A 246 -18.68 -12.57 1.98
CA VAL A 246 -17.76 -11.47 1.67
C VAL A 246 -16.66 -11.42 2.71
N ARG A 247 -15.41 -11.40 2.25
CA ARG A 247 -14.27 -11.09 3.11
C ARG A 247 -14.20 -9.59 3.36
N ILE A 248 -13.97 -9.17 4.60
CA ILE A 248 -13.88 -7.76 4.97
C ILE A 248 -12.43 -7.38 5.28
N ILE A 249 -11.94 -6.35 4.60
CA ILE A 249 -10.70 -5.66 4.92
C ILE A 249 -11.07 -4.23 5.26
N SER A 250 -10.59 -3.72 6.39
CA SER A 250 -10.80 -2.32 6.79
C SER A 250 -9.47 -1.58 6.88
N ALA A 251 -9.52 -0.26 6.72
CA ALA A 251 -8.39 0.62 6.95
C ALA A 251 -8.79 1.86 7.74
N THR A 252 -7.86 2.40 8.52
CA THR A 252 -8.03 3.69 9.21
C THR A 252 -6.70 4.33 9.58
N ASN A 253 -6.67 5.66 9.64
CA ASN A 253 -5.60 6.44 10.27
C ASN A 253 -5.87 6.78 11.75
N HIS A 254 -7.07 6.49 12.28
CA HIS A 254 -7.44 6.73 13.67
C HIS A 254 -7.12 5.54 14.59
N ASN A 255 -6.96 5.82 15.88
CA ASN A 255 -6.87 4.78 16.89
C ASN A 255 -8.29 4.30 17.25
N LEU A 256 -8.71 3.16 16.73
CA LEU A 256 -10.05 2.61 16.97
C LEU A 256 -10.36 2.38 18.45
N LYS A 257 -9.37 1.99 19.27
CA LYS A 257 -9.59 1.81 20.73
C LYS A 257 -10.01 3.13 21.38
N HIS A 258 -9.36 4.22 21.01
CA HIS A 258 -9.70 5.55 21.52
C HIS A 258 -11.08 6.02 21.02
N GLU A 259 -11.47 5.68 19.79
CA GLU A 259 -12.82 5.98 19.28
C GLU A 259 -13.91 5.14 19.97
N VAL A 260 -13.58 3.93 20.45
CA VAL A 260 -14.46 3.14 21.33
C VAL A 260 -14.62 3.81 22.69
N GLU A 261 -13.52 4.25 23.31
CA GLU A 261 -13.54 4.97 24.60
C GLU A 261 -14.40 6.25 24.54
N LYS A 262 -14.33 6.98 23.41
CA LYS A 262 -15.17 8.15 23.13
C LYS A 262 -16.62 7.82 22.78
N LYS A 263 -16.98 6.54 22.68
CA LYS A 263 -18.29 6.05 22.22
C LYS A 263 -18.63 6.48 20.78
N ASN A 264 -17.65 6.80 19.94
CA ASN A 264 -17.85 7.08 18.52
C ASN A 264 -17.90 5.79 17.70
N PHE A 265 -17.17 4.77 18.16
CA PHE A 265 -17.14 3.45 17.55
C PHE A 265 -17.67 2.40 18.53
N ARG A 266 -18.45 1.43 18.04
CA ARG A 266 -18.99 0.37 18.91
C ARG A 266 -17.91 -0.65 19.27
N GLU A 267 -17.89 -1.04 20.53
CA GLU A 267 -16.96 -2.03 21.08
C GLU A 267 -17.15 -3.42 20.44
N ASP A 268 -18.40 -3.86 20.25
CA ASP A 268 -18.73 -5.15 19.62
C ASP A 268 -18.24 -5.25 18.17
N LEU A 269 -18.33 -4.16 17.41
CA LEU A 269 -17.81 -4.07 16.06
C LEU A 269 -16.29 -4.05 16.03
N TYR A 270 -15.66 -3.35 16.98
CA TYR A 270 -14.21 -3.27 17.09
C TYR A 270 -13.57 -4.67 17.18
N TYR A 271 -14.07 -5.54 18.07
CA TYR A 271 -13.51 -6.88 18.23
C TYR A 271 -13.75 -7.79 17.02
N ARG A 272 -14.81 -7.56 16.23
CA ARG A 272 -15.08 -8.34 15.01
C ARG A 272 -14.29 -7.89 13.79
N ILE A 273 -13.87 -6.62 13.75
CA ILE A 273 -13.09 -6.08 12.63
C ILE A 273 -11.60 -6.18 12.89
N ASN A 274 -11.16 -5.95 14.12
CA ASN A 274 -9.76 -5.93 14.50
C ASN A 274 -9.25 -7.33 14.89
N VAL A 275 -9.58 -8.35 14.08
CA VAL A 275 -9.15 -9.74 14.31
C VAL A 275 -7.67 -9.90 13.96
N VAL A 276 -7.28 -9.46 12.76
CA VAL A 276 -5.86 -9.41 12.36
C VAL A 276 -5.44 -7.97 12.09
N PRO A 277 -4.75 -7.31 13.04
CA PRO A 277 -4.22 -5.97 12.83
C PRO A 277 -2.94 -5.98 11.99
N ILE A 278 -2.87 -5.13 10.97
CA ILE A 278 -1.65 -4.86 10.19
C ILE A 278 -1.35 -3.37 10.32
N HIS A 279 -0.13 -3.03 10.76
CA HIS A 279 0.29 -1.64 10.91
C HIS A 279 1.25 -1.24 9.78
N LEU A 280 0.90 -0.20 9.02
CA LEU A 280 1.79 0.38 8.01
C LEU A 280 2.66 1.46 8.64
N PRO A 281 4.00 1.31 8.60
CA PRO A 281 4.90 2.31 9.11
C PRO A 281 4.88 3.58 8.26
N PRO A 282 4.92 4.77 8.89
CA PRO A 282 5.08 6.03 8.16
C PRO A 282 6.45 6.09 7.47
N LEU A 283 6.56 6.86 6.39
CA LEU A 283 7.75 6.90 5.54
C LEU A 283 9.02 7.32 6.30
N ARG A 284 8.89 8.20 7.30
CA ARG A 284 10.00 8.60 8.19
C ARG A 284 10.61 7.46 9.00
N GLU A 285 9.87 6.38 9.20
CA GLU A 285 10.32 5.19 9.91
C GLU A 285 10.95 4.13 9.00
N ARG A 286 10.87 4.32 7.68
CA ARG A 286 11.38 3.43 6.63
C ARG A 286 12.16 4.19 5.57
N LYS A 287 13.13 5.00 6.01
CA LYS A 287 13.91 5.90 5.14
C LYS A 287 14.68 5.17 4.04
N ASN A 288 15.03 3.90 4.26
CA ASN A 288 15.71 3.05 3.30
C ASN A 288 14.88 2.74 2.04
N ASP A 289 13.55 2.94 2.12
CA ASP A 289 12.65 2.78 0.99
C ASP A 289 12.61 4.02 0.08
N ILE A 290 12.99 5.20 0.58
CA ILE A 290 12.88 6.46 -0.16
C ILE A 290 13.63 6.39 -1.51
N PRO A 291 14.90 5.93 -1.59
CA PRO A 291 15.60 5.85 -2.87
C PRO A 291 14.90 4.93 -3.88
N ILE A 292 14.42 3.77 -3.44
CA ILE A 292 13.75 2.80 -4.32
C ILE A 292 12.38 3.30 -4.76
N LEU A 293 11.66 3.99 -3.88
CA LEU A 293 10.39 4.65 -4.23
C LEU A 293 10.62 5.74 -5.29
N VAL A 294 11.68 6.55 -5.15
CA VAL A 294 12.06 7.57 -6.14
C VAL A 294 12.37 6.91 -7.49
N GLU A 295 13.23 5.89 -7.50
CA GLU A 295 13.57 5.14 -8.72
C GLU A 295 12.32 4.53 -9.37
N HIS A 296 11.42 3.95 -8.57
CA HIS A 296 10.19 3.36 -9.05
C HIS A 296 9.27 4.39 -9.70
N PHE A 297 9.06 5.55 -9.06
CA PHE A 297 8.20 6.59 -9.62
C PHE A 297 8.76 7.17 -10.91
N LEU A 298 10.06 7.45 -10.96
CA LEU A 298 10.74 7.89 -12.18
C LEU A 298 10.61 6.84 -13.29
N ALA A 299 10.90 5.57 -13.01
CA ALA A 299 10.76 4.51 -14.01
C ALA A 299 9.32 4.38 -14.52
N ASN A 300 8.31 4.57 -13.65
CA ASN A 300 6.90 4.51 -14.05
C ASN A 300 6.50 5.68 -14.96
N ASP A 301 6.99 6.89 -14.69
CA ASP A 301 6.74 8.05 -15.56
C ASP A 301 7.49 7.94 -16.89
N GLN A 302 8.68 7.31 -16.90
CA GLN A 302 9.42 7.00 -18.12
C GLN A 302 8.63 6.04 -19.04
N LYS A 303 8.00 5.01 -18.48
CA LYS A 303 7.12 4.08 -19.22
C LYS A 303 5.91 4.78 -19.85
N LYS A 304 5.49 5.93 -19.30
CA LYS A 304 4.41 6.76 -19.86
C LYS A 304 4.92 7.73 -20.94
N GLY A 305 6.17 7.60 -21.38
CA GLY A 305 6.77 8.41 -22.43
C GLY A 305 7.40 9.72 -21.94
N GLN A 306 7.50 9.94 -20.63
CA GLN A 306 8.18 11.13 -20.11
C GLN A 306 9.70 10.95 -20.13
N LYS A 307 10.44 12.04 -20.42
CA LYS A 307 11.88 12.06 -20.21
C LYS A 307 12.15 12.26 -18.71
N THR A 308 12.70 11.23 -18.07
CA THR A 308 12.92 11.26 -16.63
C THR A 308 14.40 11.54 -16.32
N PRO A 309 14.72 12.71 -15.75
CA PRO A 309 16.07 13.00 -15.26
C PRO A 309 16.46 12.05 -14.11
N GLY A 310 17.76 11.85 -13.93
CA GLY A 310 18.29 11.24 -12.71
C GLY A 310 18.10 12.15 -11.49
N ILE A 311 18.41 11.67 -10.29
CA ILE A 311 18.39 12.49 -9.07
C ILE A 311 19.80 12.74 -8.56
N SER A 312 20.11 13.99 -8.19
CA SER A 312 21.38 14.33 -7.55
C SER A 312 21.47 13.76 -6.14
N LYS A 313 22.69 13.49 -5.66
CA LYS A 313 22.91 12.96 -4.30
C LYS A 313 22.43 13.94 -3.23
N GLU A 314 22.57 15.24 -3.49
CA GLU A 314 22.12 16.32 -2.60
C GLU A 314 20.60 16.37 -2.51
N ALA A 315 19.89 16.24 -3.64
CA ALA A 315 18.42 16.19 -3.65
C ALA A 315 17.90 14.93 -2.92
N LEU A 316 18.52 13.77 -3.16
CA LEU A 316 18.16 12.53 -2.47
C LEU A 316 18.41 12.63 -0.96
N SER A 317 19.52 13.23 -0.54
CA SER A 317 19.82 13.47 0.88
C SER A 317 18.77 14.35 1.56
N LEU A 318 18.30 15.41 0.88
CA LEU A 318 17.19 16.23 1.38
C LEU A 318 15.91 15.40 1.55
N MET A 319 15.56 14.58 0.55
CA MET A 319 14.40 13.69 0.61
C MET A 319 14.50 12.70 1.77
N MET A 320 15.67 12.11 2.03
CA MET A 320 15.85 11.16 3.13
C MET A 320 15.74 11.78 4.53
N ASN A 321 16.01 13.08 4.66
CA ASN A 321 16.00 13.81 5.93
C ASN A 321 14.66 14.51 6.24
N TYR A 322 13.77 14.59 5.26
CA TYR A 322 12.44 15.17 5.42
C TYR A 322 11.49 14.19 6.15
N PRO A 323 10.59 14.66 7.03
CA PRO A 323 9.71 13.81 7.84
C PRO A 323 8.52 13.23 7.08
N TRP A 324 8.22 13.73 5.87
CA TRP A 324 7.13 13.23 5.02
C TRP A 324 5.77 13.10 5.74
N PRO A 325 5.18 14.21 6.24
CA PRO A 325 3.86 14.18 6.87
C PRO A 325 2.75 13.58 5.98
N GLY A 326 2.84 13.73 4.66
CA GLY A 326 1.93 13.09 3.70
C GLY A 326 2.46 11.76 3.13
N ASN A 327 3.50 11.20 3.74
CA ASN A 327 4.09 9.89 3.44
C ASN A 327 4.40 9.72 1.93
N VAL A 328 4.06 8.57 1.36
CA VAL A 328 4.37 8.23 -0.04
C VAL A 328 3.60 9.13 -1.02
N ARG A 329 2.38 9.58 -0.65
CA ARG A 329 1.58 10.48 -1.49
C ARG A 329 2.25 11.85 -1.66
N GLU A 330 2.84 12.38 -0.59
CA GLU A 330 3.63 13.62 -0.64
C GLU A 330 4.92 13.43 -1.43
N LEU A 331 5.65 12.32 -1.21
CA LEU A 331 6.87 11.99 -1.98
C LEU A 331 6.59 11.96 -3.49
N GLN A 332 5.51 11.28 -3.90
CA GLN A 332 5.12 11.21 -5.31
C GLN A 332 4.79 12.60 -5.88
N SER A 333 4.08 13.43 -5.10
CA SER A 333 3.73 14.80 -5.51
C SER A 333 4.98 15.69 -5.64
N ALA A 334 5.92 15.57 -4.70
CA ALA A 334 7.18 16.30 -4.71
C ALA A 334 8.05 15.93 -5.92
N LEU A 335 8.09 14.65 -6.30
CA LEU A 335 8.79 14.19 -7.50
C LEU A 335 8.15 14.71 -8.78
N ARG A 336 6.81 14.69 -8.89
CA ARG A 336 6.11 15.28 -10.04
C ARG A 336 6.40 16.77 -10.18
N PHE A 337 6.41 17.50 -9.07
CA PHE A 337 6.82 18.91 -9.06
C PHE A 337 8.25 19.08 -9.60
N ALA A 338 9.18 18.26 -9.12
CA ALA A 338 10.57 18.31 -9.55
C ALA A 338 10.74 17.97 -11.04
N LEU A 339 9.98 17.00 -11.56
CA LEU A 339 9.98 16.67 -13.00
C LEU A 339 9.53 17.86 -13.86
N VAL A 340 8.55 18.64 -13.41
CA VAL A 340 8.06 19.83 -14.13
C VAL A 340 9.07 20.99 -14.05
N LYS A 341 9.80 21.12 -12.93
CA LYS A 341 10.78 22.20 -12.74
C LYS A 341 12.13 21.92 -13.38
N CYS A 342 12.55 20.66 -13.41
CA CYS A 342 13.86 20.27 -13.90
C CYS A 342 13.99 20.54 -15.41
N LYS A 343 14.90 21.45 -15.78
CA LYS A 343 15.24 21.74 -17.18
C LYS A 343 16.41 20.91 -17.71
N GLY A 344 17.06 20.14 -16.83
CA GLY A 344 18.28 19.37 -17.13
C GLY A 344 18.07 17.86 -17.13
N LYS A 345 19.19 17.11 -17.15
CA LYS A 345 19.20 15.63 -17.04
C LYS A 345 19.18 15.12 -15.60
N VAL A 346 19.30 15.99 -14.60
CA VAL A 346 19.42 15.64 -13.19
C VAL A 346 18.61 16.61 -12.33
N ILE A 347 17.74 16.06 -11.48
CA ILE A 347 16.98 16.79 -10.46
C ILE A 347 17.92 17.25 -9.35
N LYS A 348 17.97 18.56 -9.14
CA LYS A 348 18.78 19.21 -8.12
C LYS A 348 17.92 19.67 -6.94
N PRO A 349 18.53 20.02 -5.78
CA PRO A 349 17.80 20.59 -4.65
C PRO A 349 16.88 21.75 -5.03
N GLU A 350 17.30 22.60 -5.97
CA GLU A 350 16.56 23.77 -6.44
C GLU A 350 15.24 23.44 -7.18
N ASP A 351 15.14 22.24 -7.74
CA ASP A 351 13.95 21.74 -8.43
C ASP A 351 12.88 21.19 -7.47
N LEU A 352 13.23 20.97 -6.19
CA LEU A 352 12.31 20.41 -5.19
C LEU A 352 11.33 21.46 -4.65
N PRO A 353 10.17 21.03 -4.08
CA PRO A 353 9.25 21.92 -3.39
C PRO A 353 9.94 22.77 -2.31
N LEU A 354 9.42 23.96 -2.04
CA LEU A 354 10.01 24.91 -1.07
C LEU A 354 10.10 24.31 0.33
N GLU A 355 9.10 23.52 0.72
CA GLU A 355 9.00 22.84 2.00
C GLU A 355 10.21 21.93 2.23
N LEU A 356 10.57 21.12 1.23
CA LEU A 356 11.77 20.28 1.28
C LEU A 356 13.06 21.11 1.25
N ARG A 357 13.10 22.17 0.45
CA ARG A 357 14.30 23.03 0.32
C ARG A 357 14.60 23.81 1.60
N ASN A 358 13.58 24.16 2.36
CA ASN A 358 13.70 24.95 3.59
C ASN A 358 13.78 24.04 4.83
N TRP A 359 13.43 22.76 4.70
CA TRP A 359 13.53 21.82 5.80
C TRP A 359 14.96 21.68 6.32
N GLY A 360 15.15 21.97 7.60
CA GLY A 360 16.46 21.92 8.25
C GLY A 360 17.33 23.16 8.06
N LYS A 361 16.91 24.17 7.27
CA LYS A 361 17.59 25.48 7.21
C LYS A 361 17.35 26.33 8.46
N ASP A 362 16.23 26.10 9.15
CA ASP A 362 15.89 26.75 10.43
C ASP A 362 16.29 25.93 11.66
N LYS A 363 16.96 24.78 11.49
CA LYS A 363 17.60 24.15 12.65
C LYS A 363 18.80 25.01 13.01
N PRO A 364 18.85 25.68 14.19
CA PRO A 364 20.11 26.24 14.65
C PRO A 364 21.09 25.07 14.65
N SER A 365 22.15 25.20 13.87
CA SER A 365 23.28 24.27 13.86
C SER A 365 23.67 24.01 15.31
N ARG A 366 23.22 22.88 15.90
CA ARG A 366 23.72 22.37 17.19
C ARG A 366 25.04 21.63 16.95
N GLY A 367 25.92 22.33 16.26
CA GLY A 367 27.29 22.00 15.92
C GLY A 367 27.99 23.35 15.68
N PRO A 368 29.27 23.51 16.05
CA PRO A 368 29.90 24.81 16.22
C PRO A 368 30.02 25.55 14.88
N SER A 369 28.98 26.33 14.53
CA SER A 369 29.06 27.23 13.40
C SER A 369 29.79 28.49 13.83
N ARG A 370 31.03 28.53 13.34
CA ARG A 370 31.97 29.64 13.16
C ARG A 370 33.19 29.42 14.02
N LYS A 371 34.27 28.97 13.33
CA LYS A 371 35.64 29.27 13.75
C LYS A 371 35.65 30.72 14.20
N LEU A 372 35.76 30.93 15.51
CA LEU A 372 36.08 32.24 16.04
C LEU A 372 37.39 32.63 15.36
N ASP A 373 37.36 33.75 14.64
CA ASP A 373 38.54 34.30 13.99
C ASP A 373 39.26 35.19 15.03
N PRO A 374 40.56 34.98 15.30
CA PRO A 374 41.35 35.80 16.21
C PRO A 374 41.10 37.31 16.07
N GLY A 375 41.09 37.83 14.84
CA GLY A 375 40.90 39.27 14.60
C GLY A 375 39.50 39.76 14.99
N ARG A 376 38.49 38.91 14.82
CA ARG A 376 37.11 39.22 15.17
C ARG A 376 36.87 39.16 16.68
N VAL A 377 37.55 38.26 17.38
CA VAL A 377 37.55 38.17 18.85
C VAL A 377 38.23 39.39 19.46
N GLN A 378 39.38 39.81 18.91
CA GLN A 378 40.11 40.99 19.38
C GLN A 378 39.28 42.26 19.23
N ALA A 379 38.63 42.46 18.08
CA ALA A 379 37.74 43.60 17.85
C ALA A 379 36.54 43.63 18.80
N ALA A 380 35.98 42.45 19.13
CA ALA A 380 34.87 42.34 20.09
C ALA A 380 35.31 42.62 21.54
N LEU A 381 36.53 42.21 21.92
CA LEU A 381 37.12 42.53 23.23
C LEU A 381 37.44 44.02 23.36
N ALA A 382 38.00 44.64 22.32
CA ALA A 382 38.26 46.09 22.30
C ALA A 382 36.95 46.90 22.42
N ARG A 383 35.91 46.53 21.65
CA ARG A 383 34.59 47.21 21.71
C ARG A 383 33.84 47.01 23.02
N SER A 384 34.19 45.99 23.79
CA SER A 384 33.57 45.70 25.10
C SER A 384 34.45 46.10 26.29
N GLY A 385 35.56 46.81 26.05
CA GLY A 385 36.50 47.23 27.09
C GLY A 385 37.09 46.06 27.89
N GLY A 386 37.28 44.90 27.24
CA GLY A 386 37.78 43.67 27.88
C GLY A 386 36.71 42.84 28.62
N ASN A 387 35.43 43.24 28.59
CA ASN A 387 34.37 42.46 29.22
C ASN A 387 34.03 41.22 28.38
N LYS A 388 34.63 40.08 28.73
CA LYS A 388 34.46 38.77 28.06
C LYS A 388 32.99 38.32 27.93
N THR A 389 32.11 38.73 28.85
CA THR A 389 30.68 38.40 28.77
C THR A 389 29.98 39.17 27.67
N GLN A 390 30.32 40.46 27.56
CA GLN A 390 29.76 41.35 26.56
C GLN A 390 30.37 41.05 25.18
N ALA A 391 31.66 40.72 25.10
CA ALA A 391 32.31 40.22 23.89
C ALA A 391 31.63 38.95 23.34
N ALA A 392 31.31 37.99 24.22
CA ALA A 392 30.61 36.75 23.82
C ALA A 392 29.22 37.05 23.21
N ARG A 393 28.49 38.02 23.78
CA ARG A 393 27.20 38.49 23.23
C ARG A 393 27.37 39.16 21.87
N ILE A 394 28.38 40.03 21.71
CA ILE A 394 28.70 40.70 20.43
C ILE A 394 29.05 39.67 19.35
N LEU A 395 29.73 38.58 19.72
CA LEU A 395 30.16 37.51 18.82
C LEU A 395 29.06 36.47 18.55
N GLY A 396 27.93 36.52 19.27
CA GLY A 396 26.84 35.56 19.14
C GLY A 396 27.20 34.14 19.59
N VAL A 397 28.18 33.99 20.50
CA VAL A 397 28.64 32.70 21.02
C VAL A 397 28.40 32.55 22.51
N GLY A 398 28.35 31.30 22.99
CA GLY A 398 28.30 31.01 24.42
C GLY A 398 29.57 31.45 25.14
N ARG A 399 29.44 31.86 26.41
CA ARG A 399 30.56 32.31 27.25
C ARG A 399 31.65 31.23 27.36
N ALA A 400 31.27 29.97 27.58
CA ALA A 400 32.20 28.85 27.63
C ALA A 400 33.00 28.65 26.32
N THR A 401 32.38 28.93 25.17
CA THR A 401 33.02 28.84 23.84
C THR A 401 34.10 29.92 23.66
N LEU A 402 33.82 31.16 24.10
CA LEU A 402 34.81 32.23 24.06
C LEU A 402 35.99 31.97 25.01
N TYR A 403 35.72 31.44 26.20
CA TYR A 403 36.78 31.13 27.17
C TYR A 403 37.69 30.01 26.69
N ARG A 404 37.13 28.95 26.08
CA ARG A 404 37.92 27.89 25.46
C ARG A 404 38.81 28.43 24.34
N PHE A 405 38.27 29.31 23.50
CA PHE A 405 39.03 29.96 22.44
C PHE A 405 40.17 30.84 22.96
N LEU A 406 39.94 31.65 24.00
CA LEU A 406 41.00 32.48 24.60
C LEU A 406 42.09 31.66 25.29
N SER A 407 41.75 30.47 25.79
CA SER A 407 42.74 29.53 26.34
C SER A 407 43.68 28.99 25.26
N ASP A 408 43.17 28.77 24.05
CA ASP A 408 43.95 28.31 22.90
C ASP A 408 44.74 29.45 22.22
N PHE A 409 44.38 30.71 22.50
CA PHE A 409 45.04 31.92 21.97
C PHE A 409 45.35 32.96 23.08
N PRO A 410 46.36 32.72 23.94
CA PRO A 410 46.64 33.55 25.13
C PRO A 410 47.00 35.00 24.81
N HIS A 411 47.50 35.28 23.60
CA HIS A 411 47.89 36.62 23.15
C HIS A 411 46.70 37.56 22.86
N LEU A 412 45.47 37.04 22.87
CA LEU A 412 44.23 37.82 22.65
C LEU A 412 43.53 38.21 23.95
N SER A 413 43.97 37.68 25.10
CA SER A 413 43.23 37.81 26.38
C SER A 413 43.61 39.04 27.20
#